data_AF-A0A2P9HL92-F1
#
_entry.id   AF-A0A2P9HL92-F1
#
_cell.length_a   1.000
_cell.length_b   1.000
_cell.length_c   1.000
_cell.angle_alpha   90.00
_cell.angle_beta   90.00
_cell.angle_gamma   90.00
#
_symmetry.space_group_name_H-M   'P 1'
#
loop_
_entity.id
_entity.type
_entity.pdbx_description
1 polymer ?
#
loop_
_entity_poly.entity_id
_entity_poly.type
_entity_poly.pdbx_seq_one_letter_code
_entity_poly.pdbx_strand_id
1 'polypeptide(L)'
;MNHAPENSANGIGTTTQSGSAEESAQTSVEASTMTLEAVELEFALGAIDVLIEGFDAALAKAAERVGGEVLFNMPALDTSEAQRIGAIAIAGRPQDQVIFVTLRNDGTTLSVEPPKGENALFESLGRNYAAVMKSLSPKEQTNGG
;
A
#
# COMPACT_ATOMS: atom_id res chain seq x y z
N MET A 1 21.19 69.71 -13.63
CA MET A 1 20.58 68.93 -12.52
C MET A 1 19.42 69.72 -11.96
N ASN A 2 18.21 69.17 -11.98
CA ASN A 2 17.17 69.34 -10.98
C ASN A 2 16.09 68.27 -11.26
N HIS A 3 15.77 67.48 -10.24
CA HIS A 3 14.76 66.42 -10.25
C HIS A 3 13.64 66.80 -9.28
N ALA A 4 12.38 66.55 -9.68
CA ALA A 4 11.16 66.24 -8.91
C ALA A 4 9.92 66.98 -9.49
N PRO A 5 8.68 66.52 -9.22
CA PRO A 5 8.12 65.19 -9.50
C PRO A 5 6.77 65.30 -10.27
N GLU A 6 6.36 64.27 -11.02
CA GLU A 6 4.98 64.16 -11.52
C GLU A 6 4.21 63.08 -10.76
N ASN A 7 3.03 63.48 -10.29
CA ASN A 7 2.02 62.69 -9.61
C ASN A 7 0.82 62.55 -10.57
N SER A 8 0.11 61.42 -10.45
CA SER A 8 -1.27 61.15 -10.87
C SER A 8 -1.46 60.29 -12.12
N ALA A 9 -1.89 59.05 -11.90
CA ALA A 9 -3.11 58.54 -12.53
C ALA A 9 -3.74 57.51 -11.59
N ASN A 10 -4.89 57.87 -11.02
CA ASN A 10 -5.77 56.99 -10.26
C ASN A 10 -7.04 56.77 -11.10
N GLY A 11 -7.58 55.56 -11.09
CA GLY A 11 -8.90 55.22 -11.63
C GLY A 11 -8.90 53.94 -12.48
N ILE A 12 -9.90 53.05 -12.42
CA ILE A 12 -11.19 53.03 -11.72
C ILE A 12 -11.68 51.57 -11.72
N GLY A 13 -12.16 51.06 -10.56
CA GLY A 13 -13.27 50.11 -10.42
C GLY A 13 -13.14 48.70 -11.02
N THR A 14 -13.90 47.67 -10.64
CA THR A 14 -15.14 47.58 -9.87
C THR A 14 -15.34 46.09 -9.52
N THR A 15 -15.74 45.78 -8.28
CA THR A 15 -16.69 44.71 -7.87
C THR A 15 -16.35 43.26 -8.27
N THR A 16 -16.32 42.27 -7.34
CA THR A 16 -17.52 41.54 -6.88
C THR A 16 -17.19 40.64 -5.66
N GLN A 17 -17.86 40.90 -4.53
CA GLN A 17 -18.55 39.94 -3.63
C GLN A 17 -17.81 38.66 -3.13
N SER A 18 -17.44 38.54 -1.85
CA SER A 18 -18.27 38.16 -0.67
C SER A 18 -18.70 36.68 -0.66
N GLY A 19 -18.28 35.93 0.36
CA GLY A 19 -18.86 34.63 0.68
C GLY A 19 -17.87 33.58 1.21
N SER A 20 -17.81 33.48 2.54
CA SER A 20 -17.87 32.24 3.32
C SER A 20 -16.97 31.03 3.00
N ALA A 21 -16.24 30.64 4.06
CA ALA A 21 -16.21 29.29 4.62
C ALA A 21 -15.72 28.11 3.76
N GLU A 22 -14.70 27.46 4.33
CA GLU A 22 -14.58 25.99 4.40
C GLU A 22 -14.43 25.25 3.06
N GLU A 23 -13.21 24.77 2.77
CA GLU A 23 -13.06 23.33 2.62
C GLU A 23 -11.61 22.92 2.90
N SER A 24 -11.45 22.33 4.07
CA SER A 24 -10.52 21.23 4.37
C SER A 24 -9.94 20.54 3.13
N ALA A 25 -8.75 20.96 2.72
CA ALA A 25 -7.79 20.02 2.15
C ALA A 25 -7.14 19.27 3.31
N GLN A 26 -7.95 18.47 4.02
CA GLN A 26 -7.47 17.22 4.56
C GLN A 26 -7.03 16.39 3.35
N THR A 27 -5.82 16.63 2.86
CA THR A 27 -5.06 15.53 2.28
C THR A 27 -4.96 14.54 3.42
N SER A 28 -5.86 13.55 3.41
CA SER A 28 -5.60 12.27 4.03
C SER A 28 -4.30 11.81 3.37
N VAL A 29 -3.19 12.21 3.98
CA VAL A 29 -2.02 11.40 3.96
C VAL A 29 -2.54 10.16 4.66
N GLU A 30 -3.08 9.21 3.88
CA GLU A 30 -2.98 7.79 4.18
C GLU A 30 -1.46 7.56 4.25
N ALA A 31 -0.84 8.06 5.32
CA ALA A 31 0.46 7.65 5.75
C ALA A 31 0.24 6.17 5.90
N SER A 32 0.76 5.41 4.93
CA SER A 32 0.88 3.97 4.95
C SER A 32 1.37 3.65 6.35
N THR A 33 0.42 3.36 7.23
CA THR A 33 0.72 3.15 8.63
C THR A 33 1.30 1.77 8.57
N MET A 34 2.64 1.71 8.46
CA MET A 34 3.36 0.46 8.51
C MET A 34 2.93 -0.18 9.82
N THR A 35 2.11 -1.21 9.69
CA THR A 35 1.57 -1.92 10.82
C THR A 35 2.70 -2.75 11.43
N LEU A 36 2.57 -3.08 12.71
CA LEU A 36 3.58 -3.88 13.38
C LEU A 36 3.82 -5.20 12.62
N GLU A 37 2.75 -5.78 12.09
CA GLU A 37 2.81 -7.01 11.31
C GLU A 37 3.58 -6.84 9.99
N ALA A 38 3.48 -5.67 9.33
CA ALA A 38 4.27 -5.37 8.14
C ALA A 38 5.77 -5.27 8.44
N VAL A 39 6.12 -4.67 9.58
CA VAL A 39 7.52 -4.57 10.05
C VAL A 39 8.06 -5.96 10.43
N GLU A 40 7.27 -6.77 11.13
CA GLU A 40 7.64 -8.15 11.48
C GLU A 40 7.82 -9.01 10.23
N LEU A 41 6.96 -8.82 9.22
CA LEU A 41 7.07 -9.50 7.94
C LEU A 41 8.35 -9.09 7.21
N GLU A 42 8.66 -7.79 7.14
CA GLU A 42 9.90 -7.29 6.52
C GLU A 42 11.14 -7.88 7.20
N PHE A 43 11.14 -7.96 8.54
CA PHE A 43 12.22 -8.60 9.30
C PHE A 43 12.31 -10.11 9.03
N ALA A 44 11.17 -10.81 8.95
CA ALA A 44 11.12 -12.23 8.65
C ALA A 44 11.66 -12.53 7.26
N LEU A 45 11.29 -11.72 6.26
CA LEU A 45 11.80 -11.83 4.89
C LEU A 45 13.31 -11.57 4.82
N GLY A 46 13.81 -10.57 5.56
CA GLY A 46 15.23 -10.25 5.62
C GLY A 46 16.12 -11.34 6.23
N ALA A 47 15.53 -12.28 6.99
CA ALA A 47 16.26 -13.41 7.58
C ALA A 47 16.36 -14.63 6.65
N ILE A 48 15.67 -14.63 5.51
CA ILE A 48 15.57 -15.78 4.60
C ILE A 48 16.53 -15.60 3.42
N ASP A 49 17.33 -16.62 3.15
CA ASP A 49 18.15 -16.66 1.93
C ASP A 49 17.31 -17.12 0.73
N VAL A 50 16.74 -16.14 0.02
CA VAL A 50 15.85 -16.41 -1.13
C VAL A 50 16.58 -17.08 -2.30
N LEU A 51 17.90 -16.96 -2.43
CA LEU A 51 18.64 -17.66 -3.50
C LEU A 51 18.66 -19.17 -3.28
N ILE A 52 18.75 -19.59 -2.02
CA ILE A 52 18.80 -20.99 -1.64
C ILE A 52 17.40 -21.57 -1.53
N GLU A 53 16.47 -20.84 -0.91
CA GLU A 53 15.14 -21.35 -0.59
C GLU A 53 14.09 -21.10 -1.68
N GLY A 54 14.29 -20.06 -2.48
CA GLY A 54 13.30 -19.59 -3.44
C GLY A 54 12.19 -18.74 -2.83
N PHE A 55 11.48 -18.03 -3.70
CA PHE A 55 10.48 -17.04 -3.30
C PHE A 55 9.24 -17.65 -2.64
N ASP A 56 8.78 -18.82 -3.11
CA ASP A 56 7.64 -19.53 -2.52
C ASP A 56 7.89 -19.89 -1.05
N ALA A 57 9.07 -20.44 -0.75
CA ALA A 57 9.46 -20.79 0.61
C ALA A 57 9.62 -19.54 1.47
N ALA A 58 10.17 -18.46 0.92
CA ALA A 58 10.31 -17.19 1.62
C ALA A 58 8.95 -16.62 2.04
N LEU A 59 7.96 -16.63 1.13
CA LEU A 59 6.58 -16.20 1.44
C LEU A 59 5.94 -17.08 2.51
N ALA A 60 6.06 -18.41 2.41
CA ALA A 60 5.46 -19.34 3.36
C ALA A 60 6.02 -19.16 4.77
N LYS A 61 7.36 -19.08 4.91
CA LYS A 61 8.03 -18.88 6.19
C LYS A 61 7.74 -17.51 6.80
N ALA A 62 7.70 -16.46 5.98
CA ALA A 62 7.38 -15.13 6.44
C ALA A 62 5.92 -15.03 6.90
N ALA A 63 4.99 -15.65 6.17
CA ALA A 63 3.58 -15.74 6.56
C ALA A 63 3.40 -16.51 7.89
N GLU A 64 4.06 -17.66 8.05
CA GLU A 64 4.05 -18.43 9.30
C GLU A 64 4.51 -17.58 10.50
N ARG A 65 5.55 -16.76 10.29
CA ARG A 65 6.14 -15.93 11.35
C ARG A 65 5.18 -14.89 11.92
N VAL A 66 4.31 -14.34 11.06
CA VAL A 66 3.33 -13.29 11.43
C VAL A 66 1.91 -13.83 11.61
N GLY A 67 1.73 -15.17 11.57
CA GLY A 67 0.41 -15.79 11.64
C GLY A 67 -0.50 -15.45 10.45
N GLY A 68 0.09 -15.16 9.29
CA GLY A 68 -0.60 -14.86 8.05
C GLY A 68 -0.73 -16.08 7.13
N GLU A 69 -1.37 -15.86 5.98
CA GLU A 69 -1.59 -16.85 4.93
C GLU A 69 -1.14 -16.31 3.58
N VAL A 70 -0.38 -17.10 2.83
CA VAL A 70 0.00 -16.74 1.45
C VAL A 70 -1.22 -16.85 0.56
N LEU A 71 -1.60 -15.75 -0.08
CA LEU A 71 -2.73 -15.70 -1.01
C LEU A 71 -2.34 -16.16 -2.40
N PHE A 72 -1.19 -15.67 -2.89
CA PHE A 72 -0.67 -16.03 -4.21
C PHE A 72 0.83 -15.74 -4.30
N ASN A 73 1.44 -16.31 -5.34
CA ASN A 73 2.76 -15.98 -5.85
C ASN A 73 2.72 -16.08 -7.38
N MET A 74 2.99 -14.99 -8.08
CA MET A 74 2.90 -14.90 -9.53
C MET A 74 4.06 -14.10 -10.13
N PRO A 75 4.37 -14.27 -11.43
CA PRO A 75 5.21 -13.32 -12.15
C PRO A 75 4.61 -11.90 -12.09
N ALA A 76 5.47 -10.89 -12.05
CA ALA A 76 5.02 -9.51 -12.20
C ALA A 76 4.46 -9.28 -13.62
N LEU A 77 3.50 -8.35 -13.76
CA LEU A 77 2.99 -7.93 -15.06
C LEU A 77 4.00 -7.03 -15.76
N ASP A 78 4.47 -6.02 -15.02
CA ASP A 78 5.62 -5.21 -15.42
C ASP A 78 6.85 -5.68 -14.64
N THR A 79 7.85 -6.18 -15.38
CA THR A 79 9.10 -6.69 -14.83
C THR A 79 10.21 -5.64 -14.75
N SER A 80 9.90 -4.35 -14.86
CA SER A 80 10.89 -3.27 -14.75
C SER A 80 11.60 -3.28 -13.38
N GLU A 81 10.85 -3.48 -12.30
CA GLU A 81 11.34 -3.39 -10.92
C GLU A 81 11.34 -4.74 -10.17
N ALA A 82 10.40 -5.63 -10.51
CA ALA A 82 10.18 -6.89 -9.82
C ALA A 82 9.90 -8.01 -10.81
N GLN A 83 10.41 -9.21 -10.54
CA GLN A 83 10.13 -10.39 -11.37
C GLN A 83 8.96 -11.21 -10.85
N ARG A 84 8.69 -11.14 -9.54
CA ARG A 84 7.60 -11.86 -8.89
C ARG A 84 6.93 -11.02 -7.83
N ILE A 85 5.65 -11.27 -7.64
CA ILE A 85 4.81 -10.62 -6.64
C ILE A 85 4.03 -11.71 -5.91
N GLY A 86 4.11 -11.67 -4.59
CA GLY A 86 3.29 -12.45 -3.68
C GLY A 86 2.41 -11.54 -2.83
N ALA A 87 1.40 -12.12 -2.22
CA ALA A 87 0.56 -11.44 -1.25
C ALA A 87 0.31 -12.34 -0.04
N ILE A 88 0.34 -11.75 1.15
CA ILE A 88 0.10 -12.41 2.43
C ILE A 88 -1.08 -11.70 3.09
N ALA A 89 -2.13 -12.46 3.43
CA ALA A 89 -3.19 -11.97 4.29
C ALA A 89 -2.81 -12.18 5.75
N ILE A 90 -2.96 -11.15 6.56
CA ILE A 90 -2.78 -11.22 8.01
C ILE A 90 -4.11 -10.88 8.64
N ALA A 91 -4.63 -11.79 9.46
CA ALA A 91 -5.89 -11.59 10.14
C ALA A 91 -5.79 -10.37 11.06
N GLY A 92 -6.67 -9.41 10.86
CA GLY A 92 -6.63 -8.12 11.55
C GLY A 92 -8.00 -7.69 12.04
N ARG A 93 -8.03 -6.79 13.03
CA ARG A 93 -9.25 -6.13 13.50
C ARG A 93 -9.10 -4.62 13.24
N PRO A 94 -10.06 -3.96 12.56
CA PRO A 94 -11.38 -4.43 12.16
C PRO A 94 -11.39 -5.26 10.85
N GLN A 95 -10.33 -5.20 10.04
CA GLN A 95 -10.23 -5.89 8.75
C GLN A 95 -8.89 -6.59 8.60
N ASP A 96 -8.87 -7.63 7.77
CA ASP A 96 -7.65 -8.34 7.42
C ASP A 96 -6.77 -7.42 6.58
N GLN A 97 -5.46 -7.52 6.80
CA GLN A 97 -4.46 -6.76 6.07
C GLN A 97 -3.92 -7.64 4.95
N VAL A 98 -3.75 -7.09 3.75
CA VAL A 98 -3.07 -7.77 2.65
C VAL A 98 -1.76 -7.05 2.39
N ILE A 99 -0.66 -7.75 2.62
CA ILE A 99 0.70 -7.22 2.41
C ILE A 99 1.26 -7.85 1.14
N PHE A 100 1.77 -7.01 0.26
CA PHE A 100 2.41 -7.46 -0.97
C PHE A 100 3.90 -7.60 -0.72
N VAL A 101 4.48 -8.63 -1.31
CA VAL A 101 5.92 -8.87 -1.27
C VAL A 101 6.40 -9.01 -2.70
N THR A 102 7.45 -8.29 -3.06
CA THR A 102 8.06 -8.35 -4.39
C THR A 102 9.45 -8.97 -4.30
N LEU A 103 9.78 -9.86 -5.25
CA LEU A 103 11.15 -10.25 -5.51
C LEU A 103 11.70 -9.37 -6.65
N ARG A 104 12.72 -8.57 -6.36
CA ARG A 104 13.36 -7.70 -7.35
C ARG A 104 14.10 -8.52 -8.41
N ASN A 105 14.43 -7.84 -9.51
CA ASN A 105 15.13 -8.43 -10.64
C ASN A 105 16.55 -8.90 -10.35
N ASP A 106 17.14 -8.47 -9.23
CA ASP A 106 18.40 -9.02 -8.73
C ASP A 106 18.28 -10.47 -8.23
N GLY A 107 17.05 -10.97 -8.05
CA GLY A 107 16.78 -12.33 -7.58
C GLY A 107 17.06 -12.56 -6.10
N THR A 108 17.40 -11.51 -5.36
CA THR A 108 17.84 -11.61 -3.96
C THR A 108 17.10 -10.66 -3.04
N THR A 109 16.66 -9.51 -3.55
CA THR A 109 15.99 -8.52 -2.71
C THR A 109 14.49 -8.77 -2.66
N LEU A 110 14.01 -8.94 -1.43
CA LEU A 110 12.60 -8.93 -1.07
C LEU A 110 12.21 -7.54 -0.57
N SER A 111 11.02 -7.07 -0.93
CA SER A 111 10.47 -5.78 -0.48
C SER A 111 8.99 -5.91 -0.20
N VAL A 112 8.50 -5.21 0.83
CA VAL A 112 7.08 -5.14 1.21
C VAL A 112 6.38 -3.88 0.68
N GLU A 113 7.02 -3.18 -0.26
CA GLU A 113 6.44 -1.97 -0.84
C GLU A 113 5.14 -2.29 -1.63
N PRO A 114 4.16 -1.37 -1.61
CA PRO A 114 2.98 -1.48 -2.45
C PRO A 114 3.37 -1.63 -3.93
N PRO A 115 2.70 -2.52 -4.70
CA PRO A 115 2.92 -2.64 -6.13
C PRO A 115 2.62 -1.32 -6.85
N LYS A 116 3.46 -0.96 -7.82
CA LYS A 116 3.33 0.30 -8.60
C LYS A 116 3.11 -0.02 -10.09
N GLY A 117 2.65 0.98 -10.84
CA GLY A 117 2.44 0.84 -12.29
C GLY A 117 1.40 -0.23 -12.63
N GLU A 118 1.67 -1.06 -13.64
CA GLU A 118 0.76 -2.14 -14.05
C GLU A 118 0.55 -3.19 -12.94
N ASN A 119 1.52 -3.34 -12.03
CA ASN A 119 1.43 -4.27 -10.92
C ASN A 119 0.44 -3.83 -9.83
N ALA A 120 -0.02 -2.57 -9.83
CA ALA A 120 -1.05 -2.09 -8.88
C ALA A 120 -2.38 -2.87 -9.02
N LEU A 121 -2.64 -3.51 -10.16
CA LEU A 121 -3.79 -4.40 -10.35
C LEU A 121 -3.81 -5.57 -9.35
N PHE A 122 -2.63 -6.03 -8.90
CA PHE A 122 -2.52 -7.09 -7.91
C PHE A 122 -3.05 -6.69 -6.54
N GLU A 123 -3.11 -5.38 -6.23
CA GLU A 123 -3.74 -4.92 -4.99
C GLU A 123 -5.20 -5.31 -4.91
N SER A 124 -5.94 -5.03 -5.99
CA SER A 124 -7.34 -5.40 -6.10
C SER A 124 -7.54 -6.91 -6.08
N LEU A 125 -6.64 -7.66 -6.74
CA LEU A 125 -6.69 -9.12 -6.76
C LEU A 125 -6.50 -9.71 -5.37
N GLY A 126 -5.46 -9.27 -4.64
CA GLY A 126 -5.17 -9.79 -3.30
C GLY A 126 -6.31 -9.51 -2.32
N ARG A 127 -6.86 -8.29 -2.34
CA ARG A 127 -8.01 -7.93 -1.50
C ARG A 127 -9.26 -8.74 -1.84
N ASN A 128 -9.56 -8.91 -3.12
CA ASN A 128 -10.72 -9.69 -3.57
C ASN A 128 -10.56 -11.18 -3.23
N TYR A 129 -9.36 -11.73 -3.42
CA TYR A 129 -9.07 -13.12 -3.07
C TYR A 129 -9.23 -13.36 -1.57
N ALA A 130 -8.64 -12.50 -0.72
CA ALA A 130 -8.79 -12.58 0.73
C ALA A 130 -10.28 -12.52 1.16
N ALA A 131 -11.07 -11.63 0.55
CA ALA A 131 -12.50 -11.52 0.82
C ALA A 131 -13.27 -12.79 0.44
N VAL A 132 -12.96 -13.40 -0.71
CA VAL A 132 -13.56 -14.67 -1.13
C VAL A 132 -13.18 -15.79 -0.16
N MET A 133 -11.90 -15.94 0.16
CA MET A 133 -11.43 -16.99 1.08
C MET A 133 -12.09 -16.87 2.46
N LYS A 134 -12.22 -15.64 2.98
CA LYS A 134 -12.94 -15.38 4.23
C LYS A 134 -14.41 -15.78 4.18
N SER A 135 -15.06 -15.66 3.02
CA SER A 135 -16.47 -16.06 2.86
C SER A 135 -16.67 -17.57 2.82
N LEU A 136 -15.62 -18.31 2.44
CA LEU A 136 -15.62 -19.77 2.34
C LEU A 136 -15.19 -20.44 3.64
N SER A 137 -14.40 -19.75 4.47
CA SER A 137 -14.08 -20.22 5.82
C SER A 137 -15.38 -20.46 6.60
N PRO A 138 -15.60 -21.67 7.15
CA PRO A 138 -16.79 -21.96 7.93
C PRO A 138 -16.93 -20.91 9.04
N LYS A 139 -18.03 -20.15 9.02
CA LYS A 139 -18.42 -19.40 10.21
C LYS A 139 -18.67 -20.47 11.27
N GLU A 140 -17.80 -20.54 12.28
CA GLU A 140 -18.06 -21.23 13.53
C GLU A 140 -19.53 -20.95 13.89
N GLN A 141 -20.37 -21.98 13.74
CA GLN A 141 -21.76 -21.90 14.19
C GLN A 141 -21.66 -21.74 15.69
N THR A 142 -21.78 -20.50 16.16
CA THR A 142 -22.06 -20.19 17.55
C THR A 142 -23.43 -20.78 17.85
N ASN A 143 -23.46 -22.06 18.22
CA ASN A 143 -24.61 -22.69 18.83
C ASN A 143 -24.77 -22.05 20.21
N GLY A 144 -25.49 -20.93 20.24
CA GLY A 144 -26.13 -20.40 21.43
C GLY A 144 -27.51 -21.04 21.57
N GLY A 145 -27.78 -21.58 22.76
CA GLY A 145 -29.06 -22.15 23.16
C GLY A 145 -28.93 -22.95 24.45
#